data_AF-A0AAJ6D3I5-F1
#
_entry.id   AF-A0AAJ6D3I5-F1
#
_cell.length_a   1.000
_cell.length_b   1.000
_cell.length_c   1.000
_cell.angle_alpha   90.00
_cell.angle_beta   90.00
_cell.angle_gamma   90.00
#
_symmetry.space_group_name_H-M   'P 1'
#
loop_
_entity.id
_entity.type
_entity.pdbx_description
1 polymer ?
#
loop_
_entity_poly.entity_id
_entity_poly.type
_entity_poly.pdbx_seq_one_letter_code
_entity_poly.pdbx_strand_id
1 'polypeptide(L)'
;MKTTLLAAALAATLLPACSSEASSPFAGKSEADIIAYLVFGIEVRTKVVKMADGSEAVISIENAPKPSETPQSVGLYEAFRSTKGEKTSLFVLSVAPQDHCTALMRFEPDVPKDMESRSGRGRYQLDFSGLTSVTAQETGDYGVGGPVVFEGAKMKCVSNTEACELQNIVLEKGKWDYRFNIVDSAYDAYKTLNDVSGHKEEIRRNVQERLNEAVAYYRTNFCKQKG
;
A
#
# COMPACT_ATOMS: atom_id res chain seq x y z
N MET A 1 29.24 -8.75 -69.71
CA MET A 1 29.72 -8.51 -68.33
C MET A 1 28.54 -8.67 -67.39
N LYS A 2 28.76 -9.39 -66.28
CA LYS A 2 27.74 -9.81 -65.30
C LYS A 2 27.34 -8.62 -64.42
N THR A 3 26.05 -8.32 -64.32
CA THR A 3 25.50 -7.49 -63.25
C THR A 3 24.33 -8.23 -62.62
N THR A 4 24.68 -9.12 -61.70
CA THR A 4 23.73 -9.72 -60.76
C THR A 4 23.41 -8.65 -59.71
N LEU A 5 22.27 -7.98 -59.84
CA LEU A 5 21.72 -7.15 -58.77
C LEU A 5 21.01 -8.07 -57.79
N LEU A 6 21.68 -8.30 -56.65
CA LEU A 6 21.14 -9.03 -55.50
C LEU A 6 19.87 -8.32 -55.00
N ALA A 7 18.77 -9.06 -54.97
CA ALA A 7 17.55 -8.67 -54.28
C ALA A 7 17.82 -8.60 -52.77
N ALA A 8 18.08 -7.39 -52.26
CA ALA A 8 17.95 -7.09 -50.85
C ALA A 8 16.46 -6.89 -50.54
N ALA A 9 15.69 -7.97 -50.59
CA ALA A 9 14.29 -8.00 -50.18
C ALA A 9 14.21 -8.55 -48.76
N LEU A 10 13.89 -7.65 -47.83
CA LEU A 10 13.12 -7.88 -46.61
C LEU A 10 13.67 -8.95 -45.63
N ALA A 11 14.75 -8.60 -44.94
CA ALA A 11 15.09 -9.17 -43.64
C ALA A 11 14.85 -8.13 -42.52
N ALA A 12 13.70 -7.45 -42.55
CA ALA A 12 13.33 -6.41 -41.58
C ALA A 12 11.97 -6.65 -40.90
N THR A 13 11.47 -7.89 -40.86
CA THR A 13 10.15 -8.20 -40.29
C THR A 13 10.12 -9.30 -39.24
N LEU A 14 11.26 -9.62 -38.59
CA LEU A 14 11.30 -10.54 -37.44
C LEU A 14 12.27 -10.08 -36.36
N LEU A 15 12.35 -8.76 -36.12
CA LEU A 15 12.58 -8.35 -34.74
C LEU A 15 11.22 -8.53 -34.08
N PRO A 16 11.02 -9.46 -33.11
CA PRO A 16 9.90 -9.30 -32.23
C PRO A 16 10.04 -7.89 -31.69
N ALA A 17 9.05 -7.04 -31.96
CA ALA A 17 8.92 -5.83 -31.20
C ALA A 17 9.05 -6.30 -29.75
N CYS A 18 10.15 -5.91 -29.10
CA CYS A 18 10.27 -5.94 -27.66
C CYS A 18 9.13 -5.05 -27.18
N SER A 19 7.94 -5.64 -27.14
CA SER A 19 6.81 -5.19 -26.39
C SER A 19 7.30 -5.40 -24.98
N SER A 20 8.12 -4.46 -24.48
CA SER A 20 8.25 -4.26 -23.07
C SER A 20 6.85 -3.85 -22.65
N GLU A 21 5.99 -4.85 -22.39
CA GLU A 21 5.02 -4.72 -21.32
C GLU A 21 5.85 -4.12 -20.20
N ALA A 22 5.61 -2.85 -19.91
CA ALA A 22 6.28 -2.19 -18.83
C ALA A 22 6.03 -3.11 -17.64
N SER A 23 7.11 -3.75 -17.16
CA SER A 23 7.01 -4.69 -16.08
C SER A 23 6.29 -3.97 -14.95
N SER A 24 5.19 -4.54 -14.46
CA SER A 24 4.42 -3.95 -13.36
C SER A 24 5.39 -3.39 -12.30
N PRO A 25 5.14 -2.21 -11.70
CA PRO A 25 5.98 -1.66 -10.64
C PRO A 25 6.12 -2.60 -9.43
N PHE A 26 5.28 -3.64 -9.36
CA PHE A 26 5.29 -4.68 -8.35
C PHE A 26 6.06 -5.94 -8.75
N ALA A 27 6.55 -6.04 -9.99
CA ALA A 27 7.31 -7.19 -10.47
C ALA A 27 8.56 -7.43 -9.62
N GLY A 28 8.68 -8.63 -9.04
CA GLY A 28 9.81 -9.04 -8.21
C GLY A 28 9.74 -8.57 -6.76
N LYS A 29 8.69 -7.82 -6.36
CA LYS A 29 8.48 -7.45 -4.96
C LYS A 29 7.97 -8.65 -4.17
N SER A 30 8.33 -8.70 -2.88
CA SER A 30 7.88 -9.76 -1.99
C SER A 30 6.40 -9.62 -1.64
N GLU A 31 5.76 -10.72 -1.24
CA GLU A 31 4.38 -10.73 -0.74
C GLU A 31 4.15 -9.61 0.29
N ALA A 32 5.10 -9.48 1.20
CA ALA A 32 4.99 -8.57 2.33
C ALA A 32 5.20 -7.10 1.91
N ASP A 33 5.98 -6.82 0.86
CA ASP A 33 6.06 -5.48 0.26
C ASP A 33 4.73 -5.05 -0.37
N ILE A 34 4.03 -5.98 -1.03
CA ILE A 34 2.75 -5.68 -1.68
C ILE A 34 1.68 -5.42 -0.61
N ILE A 35 1.61 -6.25 0.42
CA ILE A 35 0.67 -6.05 1.53
C ILE A 35 0.99 -4.74 2.26
N ALA A 36 2.27 -4.43 2.51
CA ALA A 36 2.67 -3.15 3.08
C ALA A 36 2.18 -1.97 2.23
N TYR A 37 2.31 -2.03 0.90
CA TYR A 37 1.78 -1.00 0.01
C TYR A 37 0.24 -0.89 0.07
N LEU A 38 -0.47 -2.01 0.06
CA LEU A 38 -1.93 -2.03 0.15
C LEU A 38 -2.41 -1.42 1.47
N VAL A 39 -1.83 -1.86 2.60
CA VAL A 39 -2.23 -1.47 3.96
C VAL A 39 -1.77 -0.07 4.32
N PHE A 40 -0.54 0.32 3.98
CA PHE A 40 0.03 1.60 4.38
C PHE A 40 0.01 2.66 3.29
N GLY A 41 -0.26 2.31 2.03
CA GLY A 41 -0.35 3.27 0.92
C GLY A 41 0.97 3.77 0.34
N ILE A 42 2.11 3.47 0.96
CA ILE A 42 3.43 3.79 0.43
C ILE A 42 4.30 2.54 0.35
N GLU A 43 5.21 2.52 -0.62
CA GLU A 43 6.23 1.48 -0.72
C GLU A 43 7.20 1.58 0.47
N VAL A 44 8.01 0.53 0.67
CA VAL A 44 9.08 0.50 1.68
C VAL A 44 10.12 1.56 1.34
N ARG A 45 9.99 2.72 1.99
CA ARG A 45 10.85 3.89 1.80
C ARG A 45 10.62 4.89 2.92
N THR A 46 11.51 5.86 2.96
CA THR A 46 11.40 7.05 3.80
C THR A 46 10.82 8.21 3.00
N LYS A 47 9.84 8.91 3.58
CA LYS A 47 9.23 10.12 3.04
C LYS A 47 9.28 11.24 4.06
N VAL A 48 9.54 12.46 3.61
CA VAL A 48 9.37 13.67 4.43
C VAL A 48 7.98 14.25 4.15
N VAL A 49 7.24 14.53 5.22
CA VAL A 49 5.87 15.05 5.20
C VAL A 49 5.85 16.35 5.99
N LYS A 50 5.26 17.40 5.43
CA LYS A 50 4.98 18.60 6.20
C LYS A 50 3.66 18.45 6.94
N MET A 51 3.68 18.77 8.22
CA MET A 51 2.54 18.75 9.12
C MET A 51 1.74 20.06 8.98
N ALA A 52 0.50 20.07 9.48
CA ALA A 52 -0.39 21.24 9.42
C ALA A 52 0.17 22.47 10.17
N ASP A 53 1.04 22.27 11.16
CA ASP A 53 1.74 23.32 11.90
C ASP A 53 3.01 23.83 11.21
N GLY A 54 3.30 23.34 9.99
CA GLY A 54 4.47 23.70 9.20
C GLY A 54 5.75 22.93 9.57
N SER A 55 5.71 22.06 10.58
CA SER A 55 6.85 21.19 10.93
C SER A 55 7.03 20.06 9.92
N GLU A 56 8.23 19.47 9.87
CA GLU A 56 8.51 18.28 9.08
C GLU A 56 8.46 17.03 9.96
N ALA A 57 7.78 16.01 9.46
CA ALA A 57 7.78 14.67 9.98
C ALA A 57 8.34 13.70 8.94
N VAL A 58 9.14 12.73 9.37
CA VAL A 58 9.60 11.67 8.49
C VAL A 58 8.72 10.45 8.69
N ILE A 59 8.06 9.99 7.62
CA ILE A 59 7.34 8.72 7.61
C ILE A 59 8.23 7.68 6.93
N SER A 60 8.58 6.61 7.62
CA SER A 60 9.40 5.54 7.07
C SER A 60 8.68 4.22 7.21
N ILE A 61 8.63 3.43 6.14
CA ILE A 61 8.27 2.01 6.21
C ILE A 61 9.54 1.22 6.01
N GLU A 62 9.90 0.44 7.00
CA GLU A 62 11.14 -0.33 7.01
C GLU A 62 10.83 -1.79 7.29
N ASN A 63 11.62 -2.69 6.71
CA ASN A 63 11.59 -4.08 7.10
C ASN A 63 12.19 -4.19 8.51
N ALA A 64 11.34 -4.50 9.48
CA ALA A 64 11.72 -4.58 10.88
C ALA A 64 12.37 -5.94 11.17
N PRO A 65 13.35 -5.98 12.09
CA PRO A 65 13.90 -7.25 12.57
C PRO A 65 12.76 -8.11 13.14
N LYS A 66 12.64 -9.36 12.68
CA LYS A 66 11.61 -10.28 13.20
C LYS A 66 11.86 -10.52 14.70
N PRO A 67 10.98 -10.07 15.61
CA PRO A 67 11.12 -10.42 17.02
C PRO A 67 10.93 -11.92 17.17
N SER A 68 11.53 -12.47 18.22
CA SER A 68 11.44 -13.89 18.59
C SER A 68 10.00 -14.37 18.82
N GLU A 69 9.04 -13.45 19.00
CA GLU A 69 7.61 -13.71 19.17
C GLU A 69 6.83 -13.83 17.86
N THR A 70 7.38 -13.37 16.73
CA THR A 70 6.80 -13.57 15.38
C THR A 70 7.78 -14.24 14.41
N PRO A 71 8.44 -15.36 14.79
CA PRO A 71 9.53 -15.94 14.00
C PRO A 71 9.04 -16.54 12.69
N GLN A 72 7.72 -16.77 12.57
CA GLN A 72 7.11 -17.35 11.37
C GLN A 72 6.68 -16.32 10.34
N SER A 73 6.70 -15.00 10.60
CA SER A 73 6.23 -14.03 9.58
C SER A 73 7.13 -14.02 8.34
N VAL A 74 6.54 -13.84 7.15
CA VAL A 74 7.30 -13.72 5.89
C VAL A 74 7.97 -12.36 5.81
N GLY A 75 7.30 -11.31 6.29
CA GLY A 75 7.84 -9.97 6.47
C GLY A 75 7.27 -9.30 7.72
N LEU A 76 8.03 -8.34 8.24
CA LEU A 76 7.61 -7.45 9.31
C LEU A 76 7.90 -6.03 8.85
N TYR A 77 6.89 -5.18 8.77
CA TYR A 77 7.08 -3.78 8.39
C TYR A 77 6.66 -2.88 9.52
N GLU A 78 7.54 -1.95 9.85
CA GLU A 78 7.26 -0.95 10.86
C GLU A 78 7.18 0.41 10.19
N ALA A 79 6.07 1.08 10.45
CA ALA A 79 5.86 2.45 10.02
C ALA A 79 6.16 3.37 11.19
N PHE A 80 7.06 4.33 10.97
CA PHE A 80 7.50 5.26 12.00
C PHE A 80 7.20 6.69 11.60
N ARG A 81 7.02 7.55 12.60
CA ARG A 81 7.08 8.99 12.48
C ARG A 81 8.32 9.49 13.20
N SER A 82 9.17 10.27 12.54
CA SER A 82 10.20 11.06 13.21
C SER A 82 9.79 12.52 13.29
N THR A 83 9.90 13.15 14.46
CA THR A 83 9.70 14.59 14.64
C THR A 83 10.80 15.13 15.54
N LYS A 84 11.56 16.12 15.06
CA LYS A 84 12.74 16.69 15.77
C LYS A 84 13.76 15.62 16.21
N GLY A 85 13.92 14.54 15.44
CA GLY A 85 14.87 13.46 15.71
C GLY A 85 14.35 12.32 16.60
N GLU A 86 13.19 12.49 17.25
CA GLU A 86 12.54 11.42 18.00
C GLU A 86 11.77 10.51 17.03
N LYS A 87 12.05 9.19 17.04
CA LYS A 87 11.41 8.18 16.19
C LYS A 87 10.33 7.47 17.01
N THR A 88 9.07 7.62 16.61
CA THR A 88 7.92 6.94 17.21
C THR A 88 7.39 5.89 16.24
N SER A 89 7.37 4.64 16.68
CA SER A 89 6.72 3.55 15.95
C SER A 89 5.21 3.72 15.99
N LEU A 90 4.57 3.58 14.83
CA LEU A 90 3.13 3.77 14.69
C LEU A 90 2.42 2.43 14.51
N PHE A 91 2.89 1.64 13.56
CA PHE A 91 2.25 0.39 13.16
C PHE A 91 3.30 -0.68 12.89
N VAL A 92 2.96 -1.91 13.23
CA VAL A 92 3.71 -3.10 12.82
C VAL A 92 2.79 -4.02 12.02
N LEU A 93 3.16 -4.28 10.78
CA LEU A 93 2.50 -5.24 9.90
C LEU A 93 3.33 -6.51 9.84
N SER A 94 2.71 -7.65 10.08
CA SER A 94 3.31 -8.97 9.93
C SER A 94 2.48 -9.80 8.95
N VAL A 95 3.14 -10.52 8.06
CA VAL A 95 2.47 -11.36 7.05
C VAL A 95 2.67 -12.82 7.41
N ALA A 96 1.58 -13.57 7.55
CA ALA A 96 1.63 -14.97 7.94
C ALA A 96 2.03 -15.86 6.76
N PRO A 97 2.90 -16.86 6.95
CA PRO A 97 3.44 -17.67 5.85
C PRO A 97 2.49 -18.77 5.38
N GLN A 98 1.45 -19.11 6.16
CA GLN A 98 0.72 -20.37 6.00
C GLN A 98 -0.38 -20.31 4.92
N ASP A 99 -0.96 -19.14 4.66
CA ASP A 99 -2.06 -19.00 3.70
C ASP A 99 -1.82 -17.94 2.61
N HIS A 100 -0.71 -17.20 2.67
CA HIS A 100 -0.33 -16.11 1.75
C HIS A 100 -1.39 -15.02 1.53
N CYS A 101 -2.43 -15.02 2.35
CA CYS A 101 -3.62 -14.20 2.20
C CYS A 101 -3.93 -13.42 3.49
N THR A 102 -3.40 -13.87 4.63
CA THR A 102 -3.66 -13.27 5.92
C THR A 102 -2.46 -12.46 6.41
N ALA A 103 -2.74 -11.22 6.80
CA ALA A 103 -1.80 -10.36 7.50
C ALA A 103 -2.34 -9.98 8.88
N LEU A 104 -1.42 -9.73 9.81
CA LEU A 104 -1.71 -9.20 11.13
C LEU A 104 -1.07 -7.83 11.26
N MET A 105 -1.87 -6.83 11.60
CA MET A 105 -1.39 -5.49 11.90
C MET A 105 -1.58 -5.18 13.38
N ARG A 106 -0.60 -4.51 13.98
CA ARG A 106 -0.64 -4.06 15.37
C ARG A 106 -0.34 -2.56 15.44
N PHE A 107 -1.08 -1.87 16.28
CA PHE A 107 -0.75 -0.50 16.69
C PHE A 107 0.21 -0.52 17.87
N GLU A 108 1.23 0.32 17.83
CA GLU A 108 2.16 0.47 18.94
C GLU A 108 1.55 1.31 20.09
N PRO A 109 1.98 1.08 21.35
CA PRO A 109 1.43 1.77 22.50
C PRO A 109 1.75 3.28 22.53
N ASP A 110 2.78 3.72 21.83
CA ASP A 110 3.22 5.12 21.84
C ASP A 110 2.69 5.93 20.65
N VAL A 111 1.69 5.39 19.93
CA VAL A 111 0.98 6.12 18.87
C VAL A 111 0.39 7.42 19.44
N PRO A 112 0.59 8.57 18.76
CA PRO A 112 0.02 9.86 19.19
C PRO A 112 -1.50 9.80 19.40
N LYS A 113 -2.01 10.49 20.43
CA LYS A 113 -3.43 10.43 20.85
C LYS A 113 -4.43 10.81 19.75
N ASP A 114 -4.06 11.71 18.86
CA ASP A 114 -4.84 12.12 17.69
C ASP A 114 -5.01 10.96 16.69
N MET A 115 -4.03 10.08 16.58
CA MET A 115 -4.11 8.83 15.81
C MET A 115 -4.80 7.72 16.62
N GLU A 116 -4.62 7.69 17.94
CA GLU A 116 -5.21 6.72 18.86
C GLU A 116 -6.75 6.78 18.88
N SER A 117 -7.33 7.99 18.92
CA SER A 117 -8.78 8.20 18.96
C SER A 117 -9.53 7.64 17.74
N ARG A 118 -8.82 7.52 16.61
CA ARG A 118 -9.36 6.98 15.36
C ARG A 118 -9.18 5.48 15.31
N SER A 119 -7.99 5.02 15.68
CA SER A 119 -7.54 3.64 15.51
C SER A 119 -8.07 2.66 16.53
N GLY A 120 -8.20 3.06 17.79
CA GLY A 120 -8.28 2.11 18.89
C GLY A 120 -7.04 1.22 18.93
N ARG A 121 -6.23 1.35 19.99
CA ARG A 121 -5.06 0.47 20.18
C ARG A 121 -5.50 -0.98 20.04
N GLY A 122 -4.86 -1.73 19.16
CA GLY A 122 -5.31 -3.09 18.89
C GLY A 122 -4.50 -3.88 17.88
N ARG A 123 -4.91 -5.13 17.73
CA ARG A 123 -4.42 -6.06 16.72
C ARG A 123 -5.55 -6.34 15.74
N TYR A 124 -5.24 -6.28 14.46
CA TYR A 124 -6.17 -6.45 13.37
C TYR A 124 -5.71 -7.60 12.49
N GLN A 125 -6.61 -8.51 12.17
CA GLN A 125 -6.38 -9.53 11.16
C GLN A 125 -7.04 -9.09 9.86
N LEU A 126 -6.25 -9.09 8.79
CA LEU A 126 -6.64 -8.76 7.43
C LEU A 126 -6.56 -10.05 6.61
N ASP A 127 -7.70 -10.59 6.18
CA ASP A 127 -7.80 -11.77 5.32
C ASP A 127 -8.21 -11.34 3.91
N PHE A 128 -7.26 -11.43 2.98
CA PHE A 128 -7.41 -11.07 1.59
C PHE A 128 -7.78 -12.25 0.68
N SER A 129 -8.10 -13.43 1.23
CA SER A 129 -8.48 -14.61 0.43
C SER A 129 -9.68 -14.37 -0.48
N GLY A 130 -10.61 -13.52 -0.04
CA GLY A 130 -11.77 -13.06 -0.81
C GLY A 130 -11.58 -11.75 -1.56
N LEU A 131 -10.39 -11.13 -1.52
CA LEU A 131 -10.15 -9.81 -2.10
C LEU A 131 -10.38 -9.83 -3.62
N THR A 132 -11.30 -8.99 -4.08
CA THR A 132 -11.67 -8.88 -5.50
C THR A 132 -11.14 -7.59 -6.12
N SER A 133 -11.31 -6.46 -5.42
CA SER A 133 -10.88 -5.13 -5.85
C SER A 133 -10.47 -4.28 -4.65
N VAL A 134 -9.75 -3.18 -4.90
CA VAL A 134 -9.48 -2.15 -3.89
C VAL A 134 -9.83 -0.80 -4.48
N THR A 135 -10.68 -0.02 -3.80
CA THR A 135 -11.10 1.30 -4.28
C THR A 135 -10.61 2.39 -3.34
N ALA A 136 -9.92 3.41 -3.87
CA ALA A 136 -9.61 4.62 -3.11
C ALA A 136 -10.88 5.47 -2.94
N GLN A 137 -11.24 5.79 -1.70
CA GLN A 137 -12.35 6.71 -1.41
C GLN A 137 -11.84 8.14 -1.38
N GLU A 138 -12.59 9.02 -2.04
CA GLU A 138 -12.43 10.45 -1.84
C GLU A 138 -13.13 10.85 -0.54
N THR A 139 -12.35 11.35 0.42
CA THR A 139 -12.90 11.95 1.63
C THR A 139 -12.32 13.35 1.77
N GLY A 140 -13.19 14.34 2.00
CA GLY A 140 -12.84 15.76 1.93
C GLY A 140 -11.63 16.16 2.77
N ASP A 141 -11.39 15.46 3.89
CA ASP A 141 -10.31 15.76 4.83
C ASP A 141 -8.97 15.06 4.49
N TYR A 142 -8.97 14.06 3.60
CA TYR A 142 -7.81 13.20 3.36
C TYR A 142 -7.29 13.26 1.92
N GLY A 143 -8.05 13.88 1.02
CA GLY A 143 -7.72 13.95 -0.40
C GLY A 143 -7.80 12.58 -1.08
N VAL A 144 -7.13 12.49 -2.23
CA VAL A 144 -7.24 11.37 -3.18
C VAL A 144 -6.49 10.09 -2.75
N GLY A 145 -5.74 10.15 -1.65
CA GLY A 145 -4.98 9.02 -1.09
C GLY A 145 -5.54 8.45 0.21
N GLY A 146 -6.74 8.86 0.61
CA GLY A 146 -7.35 8.57 1.91
C GLY A 146 -7.81 7.11 2.10
N PRO A 147 -8.95 6.89 2.79
CA PRO A 147 -9.52 5.56 3.00
C PRO A 147 -9.59 4.70 1.74
N VAL A 148 -9.45 3.39 1.89
CA VAL A 148 -9.78 2.43 0.84
C VAL A 148 -10.89 1.49 1.26
N VAL A 149 -11.51 0.86 0.27
CA VAL A 149 -12.35 -0.31 0.47
C VAL A 149 -11.69 -1.51 -0.18
N PHE A 150 -11.41 -2.54 0.62
CA PHE A 150 -10.95 -3.85 0.19
C PHE A 150 -12.17 -4.76 -0.06
N GLU A 151 -12.70 -4.76 -1.27
CA GLU A 151 -13.92 -5.50 -1.59
C GLU A 151 -13.69 -7.03 -1.50
N GLY A 152 -14.47 -7.69 -0.64
CA GLY A 152 -14.40 -9.14 -0.41
C GLY A 152 -13.30 -9.58 0.57
N ALA A 153 -12.45 -8.67 1.04
CA ALA A 153 -11.56 -8.94 2.16
C ALA A 153 -12.36 -9.02 3.47
N LYS A 154 -11.86 -9.82 4.42
CA LYS A 154 -12.39 -9.89 5.78
C LYS A 154 -11.39 -9.24 6.72
N MET A 155 -11.82 -8.19 7.40
CA MET A 155 -11.00 -7.52 8.40
C MET A 155 -11.69 -7.62 9.76
N LYS A 156 -10.92 -7.97 10.79
CA LYS A 156 -11.45 -8.09 12.15
C LYS A 156 -10.44 -7.60 13.17
N CYS A 157 -10.94 -6.97 14.21
CA CYS A 157 -10.20 -6.82 15.45
C CYS A 157 -9.97 -8.21 16.09
N VAL A 158 -8.75 -8.49 16.55
CA VAL A 158 -8.40 -9.71 17.28
C VAL A 158 -7.84 -9.44 18.67
N SER A 159 -7.78 -8.17 19.10
CA SER A 159 -7.55 -7.77 20.49
C SER A 159 -8.87 -7.54 21.23
N ASN A 160 -8.87 -7.70 22.55
CA ASN A 160 -10.03 -7.50 23.43
C ASN A 160 -10.15 -6.06 23.97
N THR A 161 -9.68 -5.07 23.21
CA THR A 161 -9.78 -3.66 23.61
C THR A 161 -11.07 -3.09 23.05
N GLU A 162 -11.88 -2.44 23.89
CA GLU A 162 -13.16 -1.83 23.52
C GLU A 162 -13.02 -0.92 22.28
N ALA A 163 -11.94 -0.12 22.23
CA ALA A 163 -11.68 0.78 21.11
C ALA A 163 -11.46 0.06 19.77
N CYS A 164 -10.90 -1.16 19.78
CA CYS A 164 -10.69 -1.97 18.58
C CYS A 164 -11.96 -2.73 18.18
N GLU A 165 -12.75 -3.19 19.15
CA GLU A 165 -14.04 -3.84 18.89
C GLU A 165 -15.05 -2.87 18.25
N LEU A 166 -15.06 -1.61 18.66
CA LEU A 166 -15.90 -0.56 18.07
C LEU A 166 -15.59 -0.30 16.58
N GLN A 167 -14.38 -0.63 16.13
CA GLN A 167 -13.98 -0.49 14.71
C GLN A 167 -14.51 -1.63 13.83
N ASN A 168 -14.99 -2.74 14.41
CA ASN A 168 -15.42 -3.91 13.62
C ASN A 168 -16.51 -3.56 12.60
N ILE A 169 -17.44 -2.64 12.91
CA ILE A 169 -18.49 -2.22 11.97
C ILE A 169 -17.91 -1.60 10.68
N VAL A 170 -16.79 -0.87 10.79
CA VAL A 170 -16.09 -0.26 9.65
C VAL A 170 -15.31 -1.33 8.88
N LEU A 171 -14.62 -2.20 9.61
CA LEU A 171 -13.81 -3.28 9.06
C LEU A 171 -14.65 -4.34 8.32
N GLU A 172 -15.86 -4.65 8.81
CA GLU A 172 -16.82 -5.55 8.16
C GLU A 172 -17.25 -5.06 6.77
N LYS A 173 -17.22 -3.75 6.54
CA LYS A 173 -17.49 -3.14 5.22
C LYS A 173 -16.29 -3.16 4.29
N GLY A 174 -15.19 -3.79 4.70
CA GLY A 174 -13.94 -3.76 3.95
C GLY A 174 -13.24 -2.39 3.97
N LYS A 175 -13.71 -1.44 4.78
CA LYS A 175 -13.16 -0.07 4.81
C LYS A 175 -11.90 -0.01 5.67
N TRP A 176 -10.86 0.63 5.15
CA TRP A 176 -9.56 0.77 5.77
C TRP A 176 -9.02 2.19 5.69
N ASP A 177 -8.92 2.84 6.84
CA ASP A 177 -8.65 4.28 6.95
C ASP A 177 -7.19 4.60 7.28
N TYR A 178 -6.37 3.58 7.55
CA TYR A 178 -5.01 3.74 8.07
C TYR A 178 -3.95 3.64 6.98
N ARG A 179 -4.06 4.51 5.98
CA ARG A 179 -3.05 4.64 4.92
C ARG A 179 -2.33 5.98 5.03
N PHE A 180 -1.02 5.95 4.80
CA PHE A 180 -0.27 7.14 4.47
C PHE A 180 -0.60 7.49 3.01
N ASN A 181 -1.01 8.75 2.79
CA ASN A 181 -1.40 9.23 1.46
C ASN A 181 -0.37 8.81 0.39
N ILE A 182 -0.87 8.15 -0.66
CA ILE A 182 -0.11 7.43 -1.69
C ILE A 182 0.69 8.38 -2.61
N VAL A 183 0.34 9.66 -2.60
CA VAL A 183 1.00 10.66 -3.46
C VAL A 183 2.46 10.79 -3.02
N ASP A 184 3.36 10.76 -4.01
CA ASP A 184 4.80 10.67 -3.76
C ASP A 184 5.43 11.89 -3.10
N SER A 185 4.62 12.91 -2.87
CA SER A 185 4.90 14.06 -2.05
C SER A 185 3.60 14.42 -1.32
N ALA A 186 3.52 14.07 -0.03
CA ALA A 186 2.52 14.68 0.85
C ALA A 186 2.62 16.23 0.82
N TYR A 187 3.79 16.75 0.41
CA TYR A 187 4.02 18.17 0.16
C TYR A 187 3.40 18.70 -1.14
N ASP A 188 3.40 17.96 -2.26
CA ASP A 188 2.64 18.44 -3.43
C ASP A 188 1.16 18.24 -3.14
N ALA A 189 0.69 17.08 -2.66
CA ALA A 189 -0.73 16.88 -2.35
C ALA A 189 -1.35 17.97 -1.44
N TYR A 190 -0.66 18.45 -0.41
CA TYR A 190 -1.19 19.50 0.48
C TYR A 190 -1.16 20.91 -0.16
N LYS A 191 -0.18 21.20 -1.01
CA LYS A 191 -0.14 22.45 -1.80
C LYS A 191 -1.11 22.41 -2.99
N THR A 192 -1.36 21.21 -3.51
CA THR A 192 -2.22 20.85 -4.64
C THR A 192 -3.70 20.82 -4.27
N LEU A 193 -4.06 20.47 -3.03
CA LEU A 193 -5.47 20.43 -2.61
C LEU A 193 -6.13 21.83 -2.55
N ASN A 194 -5.35 22.91 -2.40
CA ASN A 194 -5.86 24.28 -2.46
C ASN A 194 -5.60 24.99 -3.81
N ASP A 195 -4.80 24.41 -4.73
CA ASP A 195 -4.35 25.08 -5.96
C ASP A 195 -4.52 24.23 -7.25
N VAL A 196 -5.04 23.00 -7.17
CA VAL A 196 -5.03 22.04 -8.28
C VAL A 196 -6.38 21.34 -8.43
N SER A 197 -7.38 22.15 -8.78
CA SER A 197 -8.62 21.64 -9.37
C SER A 197 -8.37 20.91 -10.70
N GLY A 198 -7.23 21.15 -11.37
CA GLY A 198 -6.90 20.57 -12.69
C GLY A 198 -6.33 19.14 -12.72
N HIS A 199 -5.61 18.69 -11.68
CA HIS A 199 -4.93 17.36 -11.69
C HIS A 199 -5.50 16.34 -10.68
N LYS A 200 -6.55 16.70 -9.95
CA LYS A 200 -7.16 15.81 -8.94
C LYS A 200 -7.62 14.47 -9.54
N GLU A 201 -8.27 14.52 -10.70
CA GLU A 201 -8.73 13.31 -11.41
C GLU A 201 -7.57 12.44 -11.90
N GLU A 202 -6.48 13.06 -12.36
CA GLU A 202 -5.28 12.36 -12.80
C GLU A 202 -4.62 11.63 -11.63
N ILE A 203 -4.45 12.32 -10.50
CA ILE A 203 -3.91 11.71 -9.26
C ILE A 203 -4.81 10.55 -8.83
N ARG A 204 -6.14 10.71 -8.89
CA ARG A 204 -7.12 9.68 -8.49
C ARG A 204 -7.00 8.45 -9.36
N ARG A 205 -6.95 8.67 -10.67
CA ARG A 205 -6.75 7.60 -11.64
C ARG A 205 -5.43 6.87 -11.37
N ASN A 206 -4.32 7.59 -11.20
CA ASN A 206 -3.00 6.98 -10.99
C ASN A 206 -2.95 6.18 -9.66
N VAL A 207 -3.58 6.68 -8.60
CA VAL A 207 -3.71 5.95 -7.32
C VAL A 207 -4.52 4.68 -7.51
N GLN A 208 -5.66 4.77 -8.20
CA GLN A 208 -6.54 3.64 -8.45
C GLN A 208 -5.89 2.59 -9.36
N GLU A 209 -5.16 3.01 -10.40
CA GLU A 209 -4.40 2.14 -11.29
C GLU A 209 -3.32 1.38 -10.53
N ARG A 210 -2.51 2.07 -9.70
CA ARG A 210 -1.51 1.39 -8.86
C ARG A 210 -2.12 0.41 -7.86
N LEU A 211 -3.27 0.75 -7.27
CA LEU A 211 -4.00 -0.17 -6.39
C LEU A 211 -4.44 -1.43 -7.14
N ASN A 212 -5.01 -1.25 -8.35
CA ASN A 212 -5.45 -2.35 -9.18
C ASN A 212 -4.29 -3.25 -9.61
N GLU A 213 -3.16 -2.65 -10.00
CA GLU A 213 -1.93 -3.39 -10.34
C GLU A 213 -1.40 -4.19 -9.14
N ALA A 214 -1.39 -3.60 -7.94
CA ALA A 214 -0.96 -4.28 -6.72
C ALA A 214 -1.85 -5.48 -6.40
N VAL A 215 -3.17 -5.32 -6.48
CA VAL A 215 -4.15 -6.39 -6.24
C VAL A 215 -4.00 -7.50 -7.28
N ALA A 216 -3.89 -7.14 -8.56
CA ALA A 216 -3.71 -8.09 -9.64
C ALA A 216 -2.41 -8.90 -9.46
N TYR A 217 -1.30 -8.22 -9.13
CA TYR A 217 -0.03 -8.87 -8.85
C TYR A 217 -0.12 -9.79 -7.64
N TYR A 218 -0.71 -9.32 -6.53
CA TYR A 218 -0.86 -10.07 -5.29
C TYR A 218 -1.67 -11.36 -5.48
N ARG A 219 -2.82 -11.26 -6.15
CA ARG A 219 -3.70 -12.42 -6.42
C ARG A 219 -3.07 -13.42 -7.37
N THR A 220 -2.31 -12.94 -8.35
CA THR A 220 -1.66 -13.82 -9.35
C THR A 220 -0.49 -14.60 -8.74
N ASN A 221 0.31 -13.94 -7.89
CA ASN A 221 1.58 -14.50 -7.43
C ASN A 221 1.53 -15.12 -6.03
N PHE A 222 0.66 -14.63 -5.14
CA PHE A 222 0.65 -15.03 -3.73
C PHE A 222 -0.72 -15.54 -3.28
N CYS A 223 -1.71 -14.66 -3.17
CA CYS A 223 -3.04 -15.00 -2.65
C CYS A 223 -3.98 -15.49 -3.75
N LYS A 224 -3.76 -16.73 -4.21
CA LYS A 224 -4.60 -17.34 -5.24
C LYS A 224 -5.96 -17.74 -4.64
N GLN A 225 -7.05 -17.35 -5.28
CA GLN A 225 -8.37 -17.83 -4.89
C GLN A 225 -8.38 -19.36 -4.97
N LYS A 226 -8.76 -20.00 -3.85
CA LYS A 226 -9.08 -21.42 -3.85
C LYS A 226 -10.41 -21.56 -4.60
N GLY A 227 -10.35 -22.17 -5.79
CA GLY A 227 -11.53 -22.48 -6.61
C GLY A 227 -12.45 -23.48 -5.94
#